data_AF-A0A7J4P2I6-F1
#
_entry.id   AF-A0A7J4P2I6-F1
#
_cell.length_a   1.000
_cell.length_b   1.000
_cell.length_c   1.000
_cell.angle_alpha   90.00
_cell.angle_beta   90.00
_cell.angle_gamma   90.00
#
_symmetry.space_group_name_H-M   'P 1'
#
loop_
_entity.id
_entity.type
_entity.pdbx_description
1 polymer ?
#
loop_
_entity_poly.entity_id
_entity_poly.type
_entity_poly.pdbx_seq_one_letter_code
_entity_poly.pdbx_strand_id
1 'polypeptide(L)'
;MSRMVHSMGKVLLVGESWTAVTTHYKGFDSFVSGGYDTGVAYFKRAMDGWGDWVHMPSHEAQSAFPLEPEGLKQYSTIIISDVGADTFLLHPRTWIGGERTPNRLKLIEEYVRGGGGLIMAGGYLSYQGINGVARYHGSSVEEALPVEMLPYDDRVECPEGVEPKKTRKAHPIT
;
A
#
# COMPACT_ATOMS: atom_id res chain seq x y z
N MET A 1 0.69 -7.65 -33.41
CA MET A 1 1.79 -6.71 -33.10
C MET A 1 2.48 -7.22 -31.84
N SER A 2 3.72 -7.70 -31.98
CA SER A 2 4.52 -8.24 -30.88
C SER A 2 4.82 -7.14 -29.88
N ARG A 3 4.25 -7.21 -28.67
CA ARG A 3 4.64 -6.33 -27.58
C ARG A 3 5.98 -6.85 -27.06
N MET A 4 7.05 -6.08 -27.34
CA MET A 4 8.36 -6.31 -26.73
C MET A 4 8.21 -6.28 -25.22
N VAL A 5 8.26 -7.45 -24.59
CA VAL A 5 8.47 -7.59 -23.16
C VAL A 5 9.94 -7.27 -22.93
N HIS A 6 10.26 -5.99 -22.70
CA HIS A 6 11.47 -5.68 -21.93
C HIS A 6 11.36 -6.47 -20.62
N SER A 7 12.43 -7.09 -20.13
CA SER A 7 12.36 -7.88 -18.89
C SER A 7 11.87 -6.99 -17.75
N MET A 8 10.56 -7.01 -17.49
CA MET A 8 9.92 -6.22 -16.46
C MET A 8 10.27 -6.91 -15.14
N GLY A 9 11.00 -6.23 -14.27
CA GLY A 9 11.18 -6.70 -12.89
C GLY A 9 9.81 -6.98 -12.25
N LYS A 10 9.77 -7.77 -11.19
CA LYS A 10 8.51 -8.18 -10.53
C LYS A 10 7.77 -6.98 -9.95
N VAL A 11 6.44 -6.96 -9.98
CA VAL A 11 5.64 -5.95 -9.25
C VAL A 11 5.36 -6.45 -7.83
N LEU A 12 5.62 -5.64 -6.81
CA LEU A 12 5.24 -5.92 -5.42
C LEU A 12 3.99 -5.11 -5.07
N LEU A 13 2.88 -5.76 -4.74
CA LEU A 13 1.70 -5.13 -4.16
C LEU A 13 1.71 -5.37 -2.65
N VAL A 14 1.80 -4.31 -1.86
CA VAL A 14 1.78 -4.35 -0.38
C VAL A 14 0.46 -3.79 0.12
N GLY A 15 -0.18 -4.51 1.05
CA GLY A 15 -1.45 -4.13 1.66
C GLY A 15 -2.63 -4.93 1.13
N GLU A 16 -3.74 -4.27 0.80
CA GLU A 16 -4.96 -4.91 0.25
C GLU A 16 -5.42 -6.16 1.02
N SER A 17 -5.30 -6.12 2.34
CA SER A 17 -5.72 -7.21 3.21
C SER A 17 -6.12 -6.70 4.58
N TRP A 18 -7.13 -7.30 5.18
CA TRP A 18 -7.60 -6.92 6.51
C TRP A 18 -8.13 -8.12 7.27
N THR A 19 -8.11 -8.00 8.59
CA THR A 19 -8.82 -8.91 9.50
C THR A 19 -9.90 -8.12 10.20
N ALA A 20 -11.15 -8.53 10.05
CA ALA A 20 -12.29 -7.94 10.74
C ALA A 20 -12.66 -8.80 11.95
N VAL A 21 -12.90 -8.17 13.08
CA VAL A 21 -13.51 -8.79 14.26
C VAL A 21 -14.81 -8.06 14.54
N THR A 22 -15.92 -8.78 14.57
CA THR A 22 -17.26 -8.23 14.76
C THR A 22 -17.90 -8.84 15.99
N THR A 23 -18.35 -7.98 16.90
CA THR A 23 -19.17 -8.38 18.04
C THR A 23 -20.64 -8.20 17.68
N HIS A 24 -21.40 -9.29 17.74
CA HIS A 24 -22.84 -9.33 17.46
C HIS A 24 -23.59 -9.29 18.79
N TYR A 25 -24.58 -8.41 18.90
CA TYR A 25 -25.51 -8.36 20.04
C TYR A 25 -26.90 -8.77 19.56
N LYS A 26 -27.54 -9.72 20.27
CA LYS A 26 -28.89 -10.21 19.97
C LYS A 26 -29.68 -10.36 21.27
N GLY A 27 -30.41 -9.31 21.64
CA GLY A 27 -31.11 -9.27 22.92
C GLY A 27 -30.12 -9.27 24.08
N PHE A 28 -30.23 -10.27 24.96
CA PHE A 28 -29.31 -10.45 26.09
C PHE A 28 -27.94 -11.00 25.67
N ASP A 29 -27.88 -11.72 24.55
CA ASP A 29 -26.70 -12.50 24.18
C ASP A 29 -25.75 -11.70 23.27
N SER A 30 -24.47 -12.06 23.34
CA SER A 30 -23.46 -11.60 22.39
C SER A 30 -22.53 -12.73 21.95
N PHE A 31 -22.00 -12.61 20.73
CA PHE A 31 -20.96 -13.50 20.22
C PHE A 31 -20.01 -12.76 19.28
N VAL A 32 -18.81 -13.28 19.09
CA VAL A 32 -17.77 -12.68 18.25
C VAL A 32 -17.53 -13.53 17.01
N SER A 33 -17.41 -12.88 15.85
CA SER A 33 -16.92 -13.50 14.62
C SER A 33 -15.66 -12.79 14.13
N GLY A 34 -14.69 -13.55 13.62
CA GLY A 34 -13.51 -13.02 12.94
C GLY A 34 -13.49 -13.46 11.47
N GLY A 35 -12.94 -12.63 10.60
CA GLY A 35 -12.74 -12.95 9.18
C GLY A 35 -11.50 -12.26 8.62
N TYR A 36 -10.83 -12.91 7.68
CA TYR A 36 -9.73 -12.36 6.90
C TYR A 36 -10.16 -12.25 5.45
N ASP A 37 -9.82 -11.15 4.79
CA ASP A 37 -10.14 -10.92 3.39
C ASP A 37 -9.05 -10.09 2.69
N THR A 38 -9.10 -10.07 1.37
CA THR A 38 -8.16 -9.34 0.50
C THR A 38 -8.89 -8.60 -0.62
N GLY A 39 -8.43 -7.39 -0.95
CA GLY A 39 -8.99 -6.55 -2.01
C GLY A 39 -8.44 -6.83 -3.42
N VAL A 40 -7.58 -7.84 -3.57
CA VAL A 40 -6.73 -8.00 -4.77
C VAL A 40 -7.42 -8.62 -5.98
N ALA A 41 -8.69 -9.03 -5.90
CA ALA A 41 -9.34 -9.80 -6.95
C ALA A 41 -9.38 -9.08 -8.32
N TYR A 42 -9.66 -7.76 -8.33
CA TYR A 42 -9.66 -6.97 -9.55
C TYR A 42 -8.24 -6.75 -10.08
N PHE A 43 -7.29 -6.44 -9.19
CA PHE A 43 -5.88 -6.26 -9.55
C PHE A 43 -5.30 -7.54 -10.18
N LYS A 44 -5.54 -8.69 -9.55
CA LYS A 44 -5.14 -10.01 -10.07
C LYS A 44 -5.68 -10.27 -11.47
N ARG A 45 -6.96 -9.96 -11.73
CA ARG A 45 -7.54 -10.10 -13.07
C ARG A 45 -6.92 -9.15 -14.09
N ALA A 46 -6.62 -7.92 -13.69
CA ALA A 46 -5.99 -6.93 -14.57
C ALA A 46 -4.53 -7.31 -14.92
N MET A 47 -3.82 -7.94 -13.98
CA MET A 47 -2.43 -8.38 -14.17
C MET A 47 -2.30 -9.70 -14.93
N ASP A 48 -3.41 -10.42 -15.16
CA ASP A 48 -3.39 -11.69 -15.88
C ASP A 48 -2.84 -11.51 -17.30
N GLY A 49 -1.72 -12.18 -17.61
CA GLY A 49 -1.02 -12.08 -18.89
C GLY A 49 -0.13 -10.84 -19.10
N TRP A 50 0.05 -9.96 -18.10
CA TRP A 50 0.86 -8.74 -18.24
C TRP A 50 2.26 -8.80 -17.62
N GLY A 51 2.46 -9.57 -16.55
CA GLY A 51 3.78 -9.76 -15.94
C GLY A 51 3.77 -10.41 -14.56
N ASP A 52 4.95 -10.70 -14.04
CA ASP A 52 5.14 -11.28 -12.71
C ASP A 52 4.83 -10.24 -11.62
N TRP A 53 4.04 -10.66 -10.64
CA TRP A 53 3.76 -9.86 -9.47
C TRP A 53 3.64 -10.73 -8.21
N VAL A 54 3.75 -10.10 -7.05
CA VAL A 54 3.57 -10.74 -5.75
C VAL A 54 2.71 -9.84 -4.86
N HIS A 55 1.79 -10.46 -4.13
CA HIS A 55 1.02 -9.82 -3.07
C HIS A 55 1.72 -10.05 -1.74
N MET A 56 1.94 -8.99 -0.98
CA MET A 56 2.38 -9.01 0.41
C MET A 56 1.27 -8.41 1.28
N PRO A 57 0.42 -9.26 1.90
CA PRO A 57 -0.62 -8.81 2.81
C PRO A 57 -0.07 -7.94 3.94
N SER A 58 -0.89 -7.02 4.46
CA SER A 58 -0.53 -6.04 5.51
C SER A 58 0.10 -6.70 6.75
N HIS A 59 -0.42 -7.85 7.19
CA HIS A 59 0.11 -8.57 8.35
C HIS A 59 1.46 -9.24 8.08
N GLU A 60 1.71 -9.69 6.85
CA GLU A 60 3.01 -10.23 6.44
C GLU A 60 4.02 -9.09 6.26
N ALA A 61 3.62 -7.99 5.63
CA ALA A 61 4.45 -6.82 5.37
C ALA A 61 5.13 -6.27 6.64
N GLN A 62 4.46 -6.36 7.78
CA GLN A 62 5.02 -5.95 9.06
C GLN A 62 6.37 -6.61 9.36
N SER A 63 6.54 -7.88 9.00
CA SER A 63 7.76 -8.66 9.26
C SER A 63 8.59 -8.97 8.02
N ALA A 64 7.95 -9.19 6.87
CA ALA A 64 8.58 -9.69 5.65
C ALA A 64 9.02 -8.58 4.69
N PHE A 65 8.49 -7.35 4.80
CA PHE A 65 8.94 -6.27 3.93
C PHE A 65 10.44 -6.00 4.17
N PRO A 66 11.27 -5.92 3.11
CA PRO A 66 12.72 -5.90 3.25
C PRO A 66 13.26 -4.87 4.23
N LEU A 67 14.28 -5.27 4.98
CA LEU A 67 15.02 -4.41 5.89
C LEU A 67 16.24 -3.76 5.21
N GLU A 68 16.62 -4.22 4.03
CA GLU A 68 17.81 -3.76 3.31
C GLU A 68 17.47 -3.38 1.85
N PRO A 69 18.13 -2.38 1.26
CA PRO A 69 17.86 -1.92 -0.11
C PRO A 69 17.93 -3.02 -1.17
N GLU A 70 18.84 -3.98 -1.02
CA GLU A 70 19.03 -5.12 -1.93
C GLU A 70 17.74 -5.93 -2.10
N GLY A 71 16.94 -6.05 -1.03
CA GLY A 71 15.68 -6.78 -1.07
C GLY A 71 14.62 -6.12 -1.95
N LEU A 72 14.73 -4.82 -2.22
CA LEU A 72 13.81 -4.06 -3.08
C LEU A 72 14.22 -4.09 -4.55
N LYS A 73 15.50 -4.31 -4.87
CA LYS A 73 16.05 -4.28 -6.25
C LYS A 73 15.42 -5.31 -7.20
N GLN A 74 14.83 -6.38 -6.67
CA GLN A 74 14.12 -7.38 -7.46
C GLN A 74 12.79 -6.88 -8.05
N TYR A 75 12.25 -5.77 -7.51
CA TYR A 75 10.98 -5.23 -7.91
C TYR A 75 11.16 -4.06 -8.89
N SER A 76 10.47 -4.12 -10.03
CA SER A 76 10.42 -2.97 -10.95
C SER A 76 9.49 -1.87 -10.44
N THR A 77 8.47 -2.25 -9.67
CA THR A 77 7.49 -1.34 -9.10
C THR A 77 6.97 -1.88 -7.79
N ILE A 78 6.88 -1.00 -6.79
CA ILE A 78 6.21 -1.24 -5.53
C ILE A 78 4.89 -0.46 -5.54
N ILE A 79 3.80 -1.15 -5.24
CA ILE A 79 2.47 -0.59 -5.08
C ILE A 79 2.11 -0.69 -3.60
N ILE A 80 1.83 0.45 -2.97
CA ILE A 80 1.34 0.53 -1.59
C ILE A 80 -0.15 0.86 -1.67
N SER A 81 -1.00 -0.01 -1.13
CA SER A 81 -2.45 0.17 -1.22
C SER A 81 -3.14 -0.32 0.05
N ASP A 82 -3.87 0.59 0.71
CA ASP A 82 -4.65 0.35 1.92
C ASP A 82 -3.83 -0.31 3.06
N VAL A 83 -2.65 0.26 3.34
CA VAL A 83 -1.75 -0.15 4.42
C VAL A 83 -1.00 1.06 4.99
N GLY A 84 -1.16 1.28 6.29
CA GLY A 84 -0.61 2.46 6.98
C GLY A 84 0.91 2.38 7.18
N ALA A 85 1.53 3.55 7.36
CA ALA A 85 2.96 3.73 7.59
C ALA A 85 3.47 2.91 8.80
N ASP A 86 2.64 2.76 9.84
CA ASP A 86 2.98 1.99 11.04
C ASP A 86 3.34 0.53 10.73
N THR A 87 2.75 -0.10 9.69
CA THR A 87 3.14 -1.44 9.25
C THR A 87 4.61 -1.51 8.84
N PHE A 88 5.13 -0.45 8.21
CA PHE A 88 6.53 -0.36 7.78
C PHE A 88 7.46 0.09 8.92
N LEU A 89 6.99 0.96 9.81
CA LEU A 89 7.80 1.52 10.90
C LEU A 89 7.91 0.57 12.11
N LEU A 90 6.85 -0.16 12.44
CA LEU A 90 6.73 -0.97 13.64
C LEU A 90 6.98 -2.45 13.35
N HIS A 91 8.18 -2.75 12.83
CA HIS A 91 8.63 -4.14 12.68
C HIS A 91 8.57 -4.88 14.03
N PRO A 92 8.23 -6.18 14.11
CA PRO A 92 8.09 -6.88 15.39
C PRO A 92 9.33 -6.80 16.29
N ARG A 93 10.53 -6.82 15.71
CA ARG A 93 11.79 -6.57 16.45
C ARG A 93 11.83 -5.21 17.13
N THR A 94 11.28 -4.17 16.52
CA THR A 94 11.17 -2.82 17.12
C THR A 94 10.01 -2.71 18.09
N TRP A 95 8.81 -3.14 17.69
CA TRP A 95 7.61 -2.96 18.51
C TRP A 95 7.58 -3.87 19.74
N ILE A 96 7.89 -5.15 19.58
CA ILE A 96 7.84 -6.15 20.66
C ILE A 96 9.23 -6.30 21.31
N GLY A 97 10.28 -6.34 20.48
CA GLY A 97 11.65 -6.58 20.95
C GLY A 97 12.39 -5.34 21.45
N GLY A 98 11.89 -4.13 21.19
CA GLY A 98 12.60 -2.87 21.50
C GLY A 98 13.92 -2.70 20.75
N GLU A 99 14.15 -3.49 19.70
CA GLU A 99 15.37 -3.46 18.90
C GLU A 99 15.34 -2.33 17.88
N ARG A 100 16.53 -1.87 17.49
CA ARG A 100 16.67 -0.95 16.35
C ARG A 100 16.53 -1.74 15.05
N THR A 101 15.60 -1.33 14.19
CA THR A 101 15.53 -1.75 12.79
C THR A 101 15.62 -0.55 11.85
N PRO A 102 16.00 -0.76 10.58
CA PRO A 102 15.94 0.28 9.55
C PRO A 102 14.54 0.91 9.42
N ASN A 103 14.48 2.20 9.10
CA ASN A 103 13.23 2.87 8.74
C ASN A 103 12.88 2.51 7.30
N ARG A 104 11.89 1.62 7.13
CA ARG A 104 11.51 1.10 5.81
C ARG A 104 10.86 2.14 4.88
N LEU A 105 10.36 3.25 5.42
CA LEU A 105 9.89 4.38 4.58
C LEU A 105 11.08 5.09 3.89
N LYS A 106 12.22 5.22 4.58
CA LYS A 106 13.47 5.73 3.97
C LYS A 106 14.00 4.79 2.89
N LEU A 107 13.92 3.48 3.13
CA LEU A 107 14.31 2.49 2.11
C LEU A 107 13.46 2.60 0.84
N ILE A 108 12.16 2.87 0.97
CA ILE A 108 11.27 3.09 -0.18
C ILE A 108 11.68 4.38 -0.92
N GLU A 109 11.97 5.47 -0.21
CA GLU A 109 12.47 6.70 -0.83
C GLU A 109 13.78 6.48 -1.58
N GLU A 110 14.75 5.80 -0.97
CA GLU A 110 16.03 5.45 -1.59
C GLU A 110 15.83 4.58 -2.84
N TYR A 111 14.92 3.60 -2.78
CA TYR A 111 14.54 2.76 -3.92
C TYR A 111 14.01 3.60 -5.09
N VAL A 112 13.12 4.56 -4.81
CA VAL A 112 12.57 5.46 -5.84
C VAL A 112 13.65 6.37 -6.41
N ARG A 113 14.51 6.96 -5.57
CA ARG A 113 15.66 7.77 -6.02
C ARG A 113 16.64 6.96 -6.87
N GLY A 114 16.73 5.66 -6.63
CA GLY A 114 17.50 4.70 -7.42
C GLY A 114 16.87 4.30 -8.77
N GLY A 115 15.70 4.85 -9.12
CA GLY A 115 14.98 4.56 -10.36
C GLY A 115 13.89 3.49 -10.25
N GLY A 116 13.58 3.04 -9.04
CA GLY A 116 12.45 2.15 -8.77
C GLY A 116 11.09 2.85 -8.95
N GLY A 117 10.08 2.12 -9.43
CA GLY A 117 8.73 2.65 -9.56
C GLY A 117 7.95 2.58 -8.24
N LEU A 118 7.30 3.67 -7.86
CA LEU A 118 6.38 3.69 -6.71
C LEU A 118 4.99 4.15 -7.15
N ILE A 119 3.98 3.37 -6.75
CA ILE A 119 2.57 3.74 -6.85
C ILE A 119 1.98 3.65 -5.45
N MET A 120 1.25 4.69 -5.04
CA MET A 120 0.34 4.61 -3.90
C MET A 120 -1.09 4.68 -4.44
N ALA A 121 -1.90 3.67 -4.12
CA ALA A 121 -3.34 3.67 -4.39
C ALA A 121 -4.09 4.16 -3.15
N GLY A 122 -5.11 4.99 -3.36
CA GLY A 122 -5.92 5.56 -2.28
C GLY A 122 -6.77 4.52 -1.54
N GLY A 123 -7.12 4.82 -0.31
CA GLY A 123 -7.83 3.92 0.61
C GLY A 123 -7.92 4.53 2.00
N TYR A 124 -8.58 3.84 2.93
CA TYR A 124 -8.70 4.31 4.31
C TYR A 124 -7.36 4.23 5.06
N LEU A 125 -6.43 3.38 4.61
CA LEU A 125 -5.07 3.27 5.12
C LEU A 125 -4.01 3.67 4.08
N SER A 126 -4.31 4.66 3.23
CA SER A 126 -3.33 5.28 2.32
C SER A 126 -3.28 6.79 2.53
N TYR A 127 -2.19 7.45 2.12
CA TYR A 127 -1.98 8.89 2.35
C TYR A 127 -2.13 9.25 3.84
N GLN A 128 -3.11 10.06 4.26
CA GLN A 128 -3.48 10.16 5.67
C GLN A 128 -4.60 9.23 6.09
N GLY A 129 -5.58 9.02 5.23
CA GLY A 129 -6.64 8.05 5.42
C GLY A 129 -7.58 8.39 6.58
N ILE A 130 -8.40 7.41 6.95
CA ILE A 130 -9.45 7.57 7.97
C ILE A 130 -8.87 8.01 9.31
N ASN A 131 -9.40 9.08 9.88
CA ASN A 131 -8.93 9.69 11.13
C ASN A 131 -7.43 10.08 11.11
N GLY A 132 -6.78 10.17 9.94
CA GLY A 132 -5.35 10.42 9.82
C GLY A 132 -4.45 9.27 10.29
N VAL A 133 -4.94 8.03 10.30
CA VAL A 133 -4.23 6.86 10.87
C VAL A 133 -3.30 6.14 9.89
N ALA A 134 -3.33 6.46 8.59
CA ALA A 134 -2.36 5.94 7.64
C ALA A 134 -0.97 6.59 7.81
N ARG A 135 -0.94 7.88 8.19
CA ARG A 135 0.25 8.60 8.69
C ARG A 135 1.43 8.70 7.71
N TYR A 136 1.18 8.96 6.43
CA TYR A 136 2.26 9.21 5.47
C TYR A 136 2.68 10.69 5.37
N HIS A 137 1.90 11.64 5.87
CA HIS A 137 2.32 13.05 5.93
C HIS A 137 3.58 13.25 6.78
N GLY A 138 4.51 14.05 6.28
CA GLY A 138 5.86 14.28 6.80
C GLY A 138 6.80 13.08 6.68
N SER A 139 6.44 12.03 5.93
CA SER A 139 7.25 10.82 5.82
C SER A 139 8.13 10.79 4.57
N SER A 140 9.18 9.97 4.59
CA SER A 140 10.02 9.70 3.40
C SER A 140 9.24 9.17 2.19
N VAL A 141 8.09 8.52 2.40
CA VAL A 141 7.25 8.09 1.28
C VAL A 141 6.51 9.26 0.65
N GLU A 142 6.09 10.28 1.41
CA GLU A 142 5.51 11.51 0.84
C GLU A 142 6.53 12.23 -0.05
N GLU A 143 7.78 12.35 0.40
CA GLU A 143 8.88 12.92 -0.41
C GLU A 143 9.14 12.18 -1.73
N ALA A 144 8.81 10.88 -1.78
CA ALA A 144 8.95 10.05 -2.97
C ALA A 144 7.73 10.15 -3.91
N LEU A 145 6.60 10.68 -3.44
CA LEU A 145 5.36 10.80 -4.18
C LEU A 145 5.19 12.20 -4.80
N PRO A 146 4.52 12.33 -5.95
CA PRO A 146 4.35 13.62 -6.62
C PRO A 146 3.17 14.44 -6.06
N VAL A 147 2.83 14.30 -4.77
CA VAL A 147 1.71 14.97 -4.11
C VAL A 147 2.09 15.39 -2.69
N GLU A 148 1.50 16.48 -2.22
CA GLU A 148 1.53 16.88 -0.81
C GLU A 148 0.29 16.31 -0.11
N MET A 149 0.48 15.79 1.10
CA MET A 149 -0.59 15.22 1.93
C MET A 149 -1.02 16.25 2.98
N LEU A 150 -2.31 16.23 3.31
CA LEU A 150 -2.82 16.99 4.45
C LEU A 150 -2.26 16.39 5.76
N PRO A 151 -2.20 17.13 6.88
CA PRO A 151 -1.78 16.57 8.17
C PRO A 151 -2.92 15.88 8.95
N TYR A 152 -4.11 15.73 8.37
CA TYR A 152 -5.34 15.22 9.01
C TYR A 152 -6.08 14.26 8.07
N ASP A 153 -7.24 13.72 8.51
CA ASP A 153 -8.09 12.85 7.68
C ASP A 153 -8.38 13.50 6.31
N ASP A 154 -7.91 12.86 5.24
CA ASP A 154 -7.92 13.39 3.89
C ASP A 154 -9.01 12.79 3.01
N ARG A 155 -9.96 12.04 3.61
CA ARG A 155 -11.06 11.45 2.88
C ARG A 155 -12.03 12.51 2.38
N VAL A 156 -12.46 12.31 1.14
CA VAL A 156 -13.61 12.99 0.55
C VAL A 156 -14.64 11.93 0.22
N GLU A 157 -15.61 11.76 1.11
CA GLU A 157 -16.68 10.78 0.94
C GLU A 157 -17.74 11.32 -0.01
N CYS A 158 -17.90 10.67 -1.17
CA CYS A 158 -18.88 11.06 -2.20
C CYS A 158 -19.85 9.90 -2.47
N PRO A 159 -20.83 9.63 -1.58
CA PRO A 159 -21.81 8.56 -1.77
C PRO A 159 -22.69 8.75 -3.01
N GLU A 160 -22.83 9.97 -3.52
CA GLU A 160 -23.48 10.30 -4.80
C GLU A 160 -22.67 9.88 -6.04
N GLY A 161 -21.41 9.47 -5.84
CA GLY A 161 -20.48 9.09 -6.89
C GLY A 161 -19.73 10.29 -7.49
N VAL A 162 -18.56 10.00 -8.06
CA VAL A 162 -17.72 10.97 -8.78
C VAL A 162 -17.30 10.35 -10.11
N GLU A 163 -17.36 11.13 -11.18
CA GLU A 163 -16.84 10.74 -12.49
C GLU A 163 -15.49 11.43 -12.74
N PRO A 164 -14.37 10.68 -12.80
CA PRO A 164 -13.07 11.25 -13.12
C PRO A 164 -13.05 11.83 -14.53
N LYS A 165 -12.61 13.08 -14.67
CA LYS A 165 -12.46 13.74 -15.98
C LYS A 165 -10.99 13.76 -16.39
N LYS A 166 -10.71 13.35 -17.62
CA LYS A 166 -9.37 13.48 -18.21
C LYS A 166 -8.95 14.94 -18.25
N THR A 167 -7.69 15.19 -17.92
CA THR A 167 -7.10 16.51 -18.12
C THR A 167 -6.84 16.76 -19.61
N ARG A 168 -6.50 17.99 -19.99
CA ARG A 168 -6.13 18.33 -21.38
C ARG A 168 -4.73 17.84 -21.79
N LYS A 169 -3.99 17.21 -20.89
CA LYS A 169 -2.62 16.74 -21.16
C LYS A 169 -2.69 15.39 -21.88
N ALA A 170 -2.06 15.30 -23.05
CA ALA A 170 -1.82 14.02 -23.70
C ALA A 170 -0.77 13.24 -22.88
N HIS A 171 -1.11 12.04 -22.43
CA HIS A 171 -0.23 11.21 -21.61
C HIS A 171 -0.37 9.73 -22.01
N PRO A 172 0.71 8.95 -22.14
CA PRO A 172 0.60 7.53 -22.56
C PRO A 172 -0.28 6.64 -21.69
N ILE A 173 -0.59 7.05 -20.45
CA ILE A 173 -1.48 6.32 -19.52
C ILE A 173 -2.97 6.61 -19.79
N THR A 174 -3.34 7.78 -20.32
CA THR A 174 -4.73 8.27 -20.42
C THR A 174 -5.16 8.57 -21.84
#